data_AF-Q3TJ22-F1
#
_entry.id   AF-Q3TJ22-F1
#
_cell.length_a   1.000
_cell.length_b   1.000
_cell.length_c   1.000
_cell.angle_alpha   90.00
_cell.angle_beta   90.00
_cell.angle_gamma   90.00
#
_symmetry.space_group_name_H-M   'P 1'
#
loop_
_entity.id
_entity.type
_entity.pdbx_description
1 polymer ?
#
loop_
_entity_poly.entity_id
_entity_poly.type
_entity_poly.pdbx_seq_one_letter_code
_entity_poly.pdbx_strand_id
1 'polypeptide(L)'
;MESESESGAAADTPPLETLSFHGDEEIIEVVELDPGPPDPDDLAQEMEDVDFEEEEEEEEGNDEGWVLEPQEGVVGSMEGPDDSEVTFALHSASVFCVSLDPKTNTLAVTGGEDDKAFVWRLGDGELLFECAGHKDSVTCAGFSHDSTLVATGDMSGLLKVWQVDTKEEVWSFEAGDLEWMEWHPRAPVLLAGTADGNTWMWKVPNGDCKTFQGPNCPATCGRVLPDGKRAVVGYEDGTIRIWDLKQGNPIHVLKGTEGHQGPLTCVATNQDGSLILTGSVDCQAKLVSATTGKVVGVFRPETVASQPSLGEGEESESNSVESLGFCSVMPLAAVGYLDGTLAIYDLSTQTLRHQCQHQSGIVQLLWEAGTAVVYTCSLDGVVRLWDARTGRLLTDYRGHTAEILDFALSKDASLVVTTSGDHKAKVFCVQRPDR
;
A
#
# COMPACT_ATOMS: atom_id res chain seq x y z
N MET A 1 -56.25 11.85 49.95
CA MET A 1 -56.61 10.43 49.89
C MET A 1 -55.46 9.75 49.15
N GLU A 2 -54.30 9.69 49.82
CA GLU A 2 -53.78 8.48 50.52
C GLU A 2 -53.36 7.43 49.48
N SER A 3 -52.11 7.22 49.04
CA SER A 3 -50.73 7.18 49.59
C SER A 3 -50.43 6.07 50.60
N GLU A 4 -49.59 5.11 50.16
CA GLU A 4 -48.45 4.46 50.89
C GLU A 4 -48.78 3.61 52.15
N SER A 5 -48.04 2.59 52.59
CA SER A 5 -46.77 1.92 52.25
C SER A 5 -46.64 0.61 53.08
N GLU A 6 -45.64 -0.21 52.74
CA GLU A 6 -44.88 -1.15 53.60
C GLU A 6 -45.57 -2.44 54.13
N SER A 7 -44.97 -3.62 54.19
CA SER A 7 -43.56 -4.06 54.13
C SER A 7 -43.51 -5.60 53.94
N GLY A 8 -42.35 -6.12 53.52
CA GLY A 8 -41.90 -7.47 53.90
C GLY A 8 -41.67 -8.46 52.76
N ALA A 9 -40.40 -8.74 52.46
CA ALA A 9 -39.78 -10.08 52.55
C ALA A 9 -38.48 -10.13 51.73
N ALA A 10 -37.41 -10.54 52.39
CA ALA A 10 -36.07 -10.73 51.85
C ALA A 10 -35.91 -12.12 51.20
N ALA A 11 -35.13 -12.21 50.12
CA ALA A 11 -34.51 -13.42 49.57
C ALA A 11 -33.23 -12.98 48.82
N ASP A 12 -32.05 -13.09 49.42
CA ASP A 12 -31.13 -14.24 49.44
C ASP A 12 -30.35 -14.41 48.12
N THR A 13 -29.17 -13.79 48.08
CA THR A 13 -28.12 -13.92 47.03
C THR A 13 -27.14 -15.02 47.42
N PRO A 14 -26.80 -15.98 46.54
CA PRO A 14 -25.78 -16.98 46.83
C PRO A 14 -24.35 -16.43 46.62
N PRO A 15 -23.33 -16.97 47.31
CA PRO A 15 -21.96 -16.48 47.29
C PRO A 15 -21.13 -17.10 46.14
N LEU A 16 -20.07 -16.39 45.74
CA LEU A 16 -19.03 -16.89 44.83
C LEU A 16 -18.36 -18.15 45.40
N GLU A 17 -18.41 -19.25 44.66
CA GLU A 17 -17.59 -20.44 44.90
C GLU A 17 -16.17 -20.20 44.38
N THR A 18 -15.24 -20.05 45.32
CA THR A 18 -13.81 -20.18 45.13
C THR A 18 -13.44 -21.66 44.98
N LEU A 19 -13.02 -22.08 43.78
CA LEU A 19 -12.44 -23.40 43.54
C LEU A 19 -10.97 -23.42 43.99
N SER A 20 -10.71 -24.14 45.09
CA SER A 20 -9.39 -24.51 45.55
C SER A 20 -8.96 -25.84 44.92
N PHE A 21 -7.82 -25.85 44.22
CA PHE A 21 -7.08 -27.07 43.91
C PHE A 21 -5.74 -27.04 44.66
N HIS A 22 -5.61 -27.88 45.70
CA HIS A 22 -4.35 -28.52 46.09
C HIS A 22 -4.03 -29.56 44.99
N GLY A 23 -2.80 -29.85 44.56
CA GLY A 23 -1.48 -29.64 45.12
C GLY A 23 -0.72 -30.95 44.87
N ASP A 24 0.14 -30.96 43.85
CA ASP A 24 1.17 -31.97 43.52
C ASP A 24 2.10 -31.24 42.50
N GLU A 25 3.19 -30.63 42.95
CA GLU A 25 4.57 -31.15 43.00
C GLU A 25 5.16 -31.59 41.64
N GLU A 26 6.30 -30.96 41.31
CA GLU A 26 7.37 -31.35 40.38
C GLU A 26 7.21 -31.09 38.87
N ILE A 27 7.73 -29.94 38.41
CA ILE A 27 8.97 -29.77 37.60
C ILE A 27 8.96 -28.33 37.06
N ILE A 28 9.77 -27.45 37.66
CA ILE A 28 10.06 -26.12 37.12
C ILE A 28 11.19 -26.30 36.12
N GLU A 29 10.85 -26.45 34.85
CA GLU A 29 11.83 -26.32 33.77
C GLU A 29 12.05 -24.82 33.54
N VAL A 30 13.20 -24.33 34.01
CA VAL A 30 13.70 -22.99 33.72
C VAL A 30 14.11 -23.00 32.24
N VAL A 31 13.19 -22.63 31.36
CA VAL A 31 13.52 -22.29 29.97
C VAL A 31 14.25 -20.95 30.04
N GLU A 32 15.56 -20.99 29.83
CA GLU A 32 16.35 -19.79 29.59
C GLU A 32 15.73 -19.05 28.41
N LEU A 33 15.34 -17.79 28.65
CA LEU A 33 14.92 -16.86 27.62
C LEU A 33 16.12 -16.67 26.67
N ASP A 34 15.97 -17.16 25.44
CA ASP A 34 16.88 -16.84 24.34
C ASP A 34 17.11 -15.32 24.29
N PRO A 35 18.34 -14.87 23.97
CA PRO A 35 18.68 -13.47 23.95
C PRO A 35 17.78 -12.72 22.96
N GLY A 36 17.47 -11.47 23.29
CA GLY A 36 16.53 -10.59 22.58
C GLY A 36 16.77 -10.48 21.06
N PRO A 37 15.84 -9.83 20.33
CA PRO A 37 15.85 -9.82 18.87
C PRO A 37 17.21 -9.35 18.32
N PRO A 38 17.71 -9.96 17.24
CA PRO A 38 18.97 -9.54 16.62
C PRO A 38 18.85 -8.10 16.15
N ASP A 39 19.92 -7.33 16.38
CA ASP A 39 20.06 -5.93 15.96
C ASP A 39 19.96 -5.85 14.42
N PRO A 40 19.43 -4.76 13.83
CA PRO A 40 19.39 -4.59 12.37
C PRO A 40 20.76 -4.64 11.67
N ASP A 41 21.86 -4.63 12.43
CA ASP A 41 23.23 -4.81 11.94
C ASP A 41 23.62 -6.28 11.65
N ASP A 42 22.81 -7.28 12.05
CA ASP A 42 23.07 -8.71 11.77
C ASP A 42 22.64 -9.17 10.36
N LEU A 43 22.06 -8.27 9.55
CA LEU A 43 21.85 -8.47 8.10
C LEU A 43 23.09 -8.11 7.27
N ALA A 44 24.18 -7.71 7.92
CA ALA A 44 25.38 -7.19 7.25
C ALA A 44 26.51 -8.21 7.01
N GLN A 45 26.44 -9.43 7.53
CA GLN A 45 27.62 -10.32 7.61
C GLN A 45 27.53 -11.66 6.86
N GLU A 46 26.47 -11.92 6.09
CA GLU A 46 26.33 -13.19 5.35
C GLU A 46 25.74 -12.93 3.95
N MET A 47 26.57 -12.45 3.04
CA MET A 47 26.29 -12.40 1.60
C MET A 47 27.56 -12.92 0.90
N GLU A 48 27.62 -14.23 0.67
CA GLU A 48 28.66 -14.85 -0.16
C GLU A 48 28.20 -14.86 -1.63
N ASP A 49 29.18 -14.65 -2.50
CA ASP A 49 29.08 -14.29 -3.91
C ASP A 49 28.35 -15.33 -4.77
N VAL A 50 27.51 -14.86 -5.70
CA VAL A 50 26.98 -15.67 -6.81
C VAL A 50 27.35 -14.99 -8.13
N ASP A 51 28.28 -15.60 -8.85
CA ASP A 51 28.67 -15.24 -10.21
C ASP A 51 27.50 -15.46 -11.18
N PHE A 52 27.19 -14.46 -12.00
CA PHE A 52 26.27 -14.59 -13.15
C PHE A 52 27.09 -14.69 -14.44
N GLU A 53 26.81 -15.73 -15.23
CA GLU A 53 27.25 -15.84 -16.62
C GLU A 53 26.22 -15.13 -17.52
N GLU A 54 26.68 -14.17 -18.32
CA GLU A 54 25.89 -13.46 -19.33
C GLU A 54 25.71 -14.36 -20.57
N GLU A 55 24.46 -14.69 -20.93
CA GLU A 55 24.09 -15.16 -22.27
C GLU A 55 23.30 -14.06 -22.97
N GLU A 56 23.87 -13.53 -24.06
CA GLU A 56 23.25 -12.57 -24.97
C GLU A 56 22.23 -13.31 -25.88
N GLU A 57 20.94 -13.01 -25.74
CA GLU A 57 19.94 -13.32 -26.77
C GLU A 57 19.27 -12.02 -27.24
N GLU A 58 19.39 -11.77 -28.55
CA GLU A 58 18.71 -10.69 -29.28
C GLU A 58 17.24 -11.07 -29.46
N GLU A 59 16.30 -10.36 -28.82
CA GLU A 59 14.88 -10.40 -29.22
C GLU A 59 14.35 -9.02 -29.60
N GLU A 60 13.65 -9.00 -30.73
CA GLU A 60 13.08 -7.84 -31.40
C GLU A 60 11.93 -7.24 -30.57
N GLY A 61 12.00 -5.93 -30.34
CA GLY A 61 11.01 -5.19 -29.56
C GLY A 61 9.60 -5.23 -30.13
N ASN A 62 8.63 -5.46 -29.25
CA ASN A 62 7.25 -5.06 -29.43
C ASN A 62 6.89 -4.14 -28.25
N ASP A 63 6.90 -2.84 -28.53
CA ASP A 63 6.69 -1.73 -27.59
C ASP A 63 5.17 -1.50 -27.47
N GLU A 64 4.51 -2.17 -26.53
CA GLU A 64 3.11 -1.90 -26.17
C GLU A 64 3.07 -0.91 -24.98
N GLY A 65 3.39 0.36 -25.27
CA GLY A 65 3.17 1.45 -24.33
C GLY A 65 1.68 1.65 -24.06
N TRP A 66 1.31 1.80 -22.78
CA TRP A 66 -0.03 2.13 -22.30
C TRP A 66 -0.49 3.50 -22.84
N VAL A 67 -0.96 3.55 -24.09
CA VAL A 67 -1.67 4.71 -24.62
C VAL A 67 -3.10 4.64 -24.11
N LEU A 68 -3.38 5.31 -22.99
CA LEU A 68 -4.74 5.70 -22.66
C LEU A 68 -5.20 6.71 -23.74
N GLU A 69 -5.87 6.21 -24.78
CA GLU A 69 -6.60 7.08 -25.69
C GLU A 69 -7.62 7.86 -24.85
N PRO A 70 -7.64 9.21 -24.90
CA PRO A 70 -8.63 9.97 -24.18
C PRO A 70 -10.00 9.60 -24.75
N GLN A 71 -10.79 8.83 -24.01
CA GLN A 71 -12.19 8.66 -24.35
C GLN A 71 -12.82 10.06 -24.34
N GLU A 72 -13.18 10.55 -25.52
CA GLU A 72 -14.05 11.72 -25.69
C GLU A 72 -15.44 11.38 -25.13
N GLY A 73 -15.56 11.36 -23.81
CA GLY A 73 -16.74 11.00 -23.05
C GLY A 73 -17.05 12.09 -22.03
N VAL A 74 -17.88 13.06 -22.42
CA VAL A 74 -18.51 14.08 -21.56
C VAL A 74 -17.59 14.66 -20.49
N VAL A 75 -16.74 15.62 -20.89
CA VAL A 75 -16.07 16.52 -19.96
C VAL A 75 -17.14 17.39 -19.29
N GLY A 76 -17.75 16.88 -18.23
CA GLY A 76 -18.36 17.72 -17.21
C GLY A 76 -17.22 18.53 -16.61
N SER A 77 -17.22 19.84 -16.81
CA SER A 77 -16.20 20.73 -16.26
C SER A 77 -16.03 20.42 -14.77
N MET A 78 -14.87 19.90 -14.36
CA MET A 78 -14.48 19.73 -12.94
C MET A 78 -14.22 21.09 -12.24
N GLU A 79 -14.86 22.17 -12.72
CA GLU A 79 -14.77 23.52 -12.16
C GLU A 79 -15.61 23.60 -10.87
N GLY A 80 -15.09 23.00 -9.81
CA GLY A 80 -15.57 23.11 -8.44
C GLY A 80 -14.72 24.09 -7.60
N PRO A 81 -15.09 24.33 -6.34
CA PRO A 81 -14.17 24.96 -5.39
C PRO A 81 -12.89 24.12 -5.27
N ASP A 82 -11.76 24.82 -5.14
CA ASP A 82 -10.45 24.23 -4.86
C ASP A 82 -10.19 24.36 -3.36
N ASP A 83 -10.26 23.23 -2.64
CA ASP A 83 -10.09 23.12 -1.20
C ASP A 83 -8.60 23.02 -0.80
N SER A 84 -7.67 23.09 -1.75
CA SER A 84 -6.24 22.97 -1.46
C SER A 84 -5.64 24.23 -0.81
N GLU A 85 -4.78 24.03 0.17
CA GLU A 85 -4.01 25.09 0.85
C GLU A 85 -2.74 25.43 0.07
N VAL A 86 -2.09 24.41 -0.50
CA VAL A 86 -0.84 24.55 -1.26
C VAL A 86 -0.96 23.73 -2.54
N THR A 87 -0.43 24.27 -3.65
CA THR A 87 -0.36 23.59 -4.94
C THR A 87 1.09 23.60 -5.44
N PHE A 88 1.64 22.43 -5.72
CA PHE A 88 2.92 22.25 -6.42
C PHE A 88 2.65 22.17 -7.92
N ALA A 89 3.22 23.08 -8.70
CA ALA A 89 2.90 23.26 -10.13
C ALA A 89 4.15 23.45 -11.00
N LEU A 90 5.24 22.73 -10.68
CA LEU A 90 6.44 22.73 -11.53
C LEU A 90 6.49 21.56 -12.52
N HIS A 91 5.73 20.48 -12.29
CA HIS A 91 5.62 19.40 -13.26
C HIS A 91 4.96 19.92 -14.55
N SER A 92 5.47 19.47 -15.70
CA SER A 92 4.99 19.86 -17.03
C SER A 92 4.05 18.85 -17.67
N ALA A 93 3.89 17.69 -17.05
CA ALA A 93 3.01 16.58 -17.42
C ALA A 93 2.42 15.93 -16.15
N SER A 94 1.73 14.79 -16.28
CA SER A 94 1.03 14.12 -15.17
C SER A 94 1.94 13.84 -13.98
N VAL A 95 1.41 13.97 -12.76
CA VAL A 95 2.17 13.65 -11.53
C VAL A 95 1.71 12.28 -11.02
N PHE A 96 2.59 11.29 -11.08
CA PHE A 96 2.25 9.89 -10.82
C PHE A 96 2.26 9.52 -9.35
N CYS A 97 3.30 9.90 -8.60
CA CYS A 97 3.51 9.40 -7.23
C CYS A 97 3.79 10.51 -6.22
N VAL A 98 3.45 10.26 -4.96
CA VAL A 98 3.80 11.12 -3.83
C VAL A 98 4.13 10.34 -2.57
N SER A 99 5.16 10.81 -1.86
CA SER A 99 5.45 10.35 -0.49
C SER A 99 5.71 11.52 0.43
N LEU A 100 5.37 11.35 1.70
CA LEU A 100 5.67 12.31 2.77
C LEU A 100 6.88 11.89 3.57
N ASP A 101 7.57 12.86 4.16
CA ASP A 101 8.64 12.63 5.13
C ASP A 101 8.05 11.97 6.40
N PRO A 102 8.44 10.72 6.73
CA PRO A 102 7.84 9.95 7.83
C PRO A 102 8.23 10.44 9.23
N LYS A 103 9.33 11.20 9.36
CA LYS A 103 9.92 11.61 10.65
C LYS A 103 9.62 13.06 10.99
N THR A 104 9.88 13.98 10.06
CA THR A 104 9.68 15.42 10.29
C THR A 104 8.26 15.85 9.93
N ASN A 105 7.59 15.13 9.02
CA ASN A 105 6.25 15.48 8.52
C ASN A 105 6.23 16.90 7.88
N THR A 106 7.35 17.36 7.32
CA THR A 106 7.48 18.71 6.74
C THR A 106 7.77 18.73 5.24
N LEU A 107 8.15 17.59 4.66
CA LEU A 107 8.50 17.49 3.25
C LEU A 107 7.57 16.51 2.52
N ALA A 108 7.44 16.72 1.21
CA ALA A 108 6.87 15.78 0.26
C ALA A 108 7.84 15.57 -0.89
N VAL A 109 7.80 14.40 -1.52
CA VAL A 109 8.43 14.13 -2.81
C VAL A 109 7.35 13.76 -3.80
N THR A 110 7.43 14.28 -5.03
CA THR A 110 6.54 13.93 -6.13
C THR A 110 7.36 13.46 -7.33
N GLY A 111 6.85 12.49 -8.10
CA GLY A 111 7.41 12.05 -9.38
C GLY A 111 6.36 12.13 -10.48
N GLY A 112 6.77 12.42 -11.72
CA GLY A 112 5.84 12.63 -12.83
C GLY A 112 6.34 12.13 -14.18
N GLU A 113 5.44 12.25 -15.16
CA GLU A 113 5.61 11.90 -16.57
C GLU A 113 6.67 12.75 -17.30
N ASP A 114 7.09 13.87 -16.69
CA ASP A 114 8.10 14.76 -17.25
C ASP A 114 9.54 14.40 -16.87
N ASP A 115 9.77 13.10 -16.59
CA ASP A 115 11.05 12.50 -16.19
C ASP A 115 11.69 13.17 -14.97
N LYS A 116 10.86 13.74 -14.09
CA LYS A 116 11.32 14.51 -12.94
C LYS A 116 10.68 14.05 -11.65
N ALA A 117 11.44 14.23 -10.59
CA ALA A 117 10.90 14.28 -9.25
C ALA A 117 11.34 15.57 -8.55
N PHE A 118 10.52 16.02 -7.61
CA PHE A 118 10.78 17.23 -6.84
C PHE A 118 10.54 16.96 -5.36
N VAL A 119 11.40 17.53 -4.51
CA VAL A 119 11.22 17.54 -3.06
C VAL A 119 10.75 18.92 -2.64
N TRP A 120 9.64 18.97 -1.90
CA TRP A 120 8.92 20.18 -1.53
C TRP A 120 8.86 20.33 -0.01
N ARG A 121 8.79 21.57 0.46
CA ARG A 121 8.31 21.86 1.81
C ARG A 121 6.78 21.98 1.80
N LEU A 122 6.12 21.21 2.65
CA LEU A 122 4.66 21.18 2.75
C LEU A 122 4.05 22.52 3.20
N GLY A 123 4.71 23.22 4.12
CA GLY A 123 4.13 24.39 4.80
C GLY A 123 3.95 25.63 3.93
N ASP A 124 4.80 25.81 2.91
CA ASP A 124 4.81 26.98 2.03
C ASP A 124 4.86 26.62 0.53
N GLY A 125 5.04 25.34 0.20
CA GLY A 125 5.23 24.85 -1.17
C GLY A 125 6.57 25.23 -1.79
N GLU A 126 7.56 25.60 -0.98
CA GLU A 126 8.91 25.86 -1.48
C GLU A 126 9.53 24.59 -2.06
N LEU A 127 10.06 24.68 -3.29
CA LEU A 127 10.92 23.63 -3.86
C LEU A 127 12.23 23.55 -3.06
N LEU A 128 12.53 22.39 -2.48
CA LEU A 128 13.79 22.13 -1.81
C LEU A 128 14.90 21.78 -2.81
N PHE A 129 14.65 20.83 -3.71
CA PHE A 129 15.50 20.46 -4.85
C PHE A 129 14.75 19.60 -5.89
N GLU A 130 15.32 19.51 -7.09
CA GLU A 130 14.89 18.65 -8.19
C GLU A 130 15.78 17.39 -8.24
N CYS A 131 15.14 16.23 -8.34
CA CYS A 131 15.76 14.93 -8.56
C CYS A 131 15.89 14.68 -10.07
N ALA A 132 16.89 15.29 -10.72
CA ALA A 132 17.05 15.27 -12.17
C ALA A 132 17.82 14.05 -12.70
N GLY A 133 17.74 13.81 -14.01
CA GLY A 133 18.57 12.83 -14.72
C GLY A 133 17.92 11.46 -14.95
N HIS A 134 16.63 11.34 -14.70
CA HIS A 134 15.83 10.20 -15.15
C HIS A 134 15.70 10.18 -16.68
N LYS A 135 15.50 8.99 -17.24
CA LYS A 135 15.44 8.77 -18.70
C LYS A 135 14.01 8.57 -19.20
N ASP A 136 13.09 8.40 -18.26
CA ASP A 136 11.68 8.11 -18.48
C ASP A 136 10.88 8.62 -17.26
N SER A 137 9.56 8.45 -17.31
CA SER A 137 8.58 8.86 -16.30
C SER A 137 8.94 8.35 -14.92
N VAL A 138 8.96 9.24 -13.92
CA VAL A 138 9.24 8.88 -12.52
C VAL A 138 7.95 8.39 -11.86
N THR A 139 7.79 7.06 -11.80
CA THR A 139 6.59 6.40 -11.28
C THR A 139 6.67 6.06 -9.81
N CYS A 140 7.86 6.02 -9.22
CA CYS A 140 8.04 5.71 -7.80
C CYS A 140 8.92 6.77 -7.11
N ALA A 141 8.48 7.27 -5.95
CA ALA A 141 9.28 8.15 -5.11
C ALA A 141 8.96 7.95 -3.62
N GLY A 142 9.99 7.97 -2.76
CA GLY A 142 9.80 7.72 -1.33
C GLY A 142 10.94 8.23 -0.45
N PHE A 143 10.62 8.62 0.78
CA PHE A 143 11.62 8.92 1.81
C PHE A 143 12.06 7.65 2.55
N SER A 144 13.33 7.58 2.95
CA SER A 144 13.79 6.57 3.90
C SER A 144 13.08 6.73 5.25
N HIS A 145 13.04 5.65 6.04
CA HIS A 145 12.38 5.62 7.35
C HIS A 145 12.87 6.70 8.35
N ASP A 146 14.08 7.21 8.17
CA ASP A 146 14.71 8.23 9.01
C ASP A 146 14.72 9.62 8.37
N SER A 147 14.15 9.74 7.16
CA SER A 147 14.00 10.96 6.35
C SER A 147 15.31 11.58 5.86
N THR A 148 16.40 10.81 5.88
CA THR A 148 17.71 11.31 5.44
C THR A 148 17.90 11.15 3.94
N LEU A 149 17.22 10.18 3.32
CA LEU A 149 17.32 9.84 1.91
C LEU A 149 15.96 9.95 1.22
N VAL A 150 15.98 10.26 -0.07
CA VAL A 150 14.85 10.15 -0.99
C VAL A 150 15.26 9.20 -2.11
N ALA A 151 14.46 8.19 -2.41
CA ALA A 151 14.61 7.36 -3.62
C ALA A 151 13.61 7.81 -4.68
N THR A 152 14.03 7.74 -5.93
CA THR A 152 13.21 7.95 -7.13
C THR A 152 13.50 6.83 -8.13
N GLY A 153 12.47 6.30 -8.79
CA GLY A 153 12.59 5.26 -9.80
C GLY A 153 11.72 5.59 -11.00
N ASP A 154 12.30 5.47 -12.20
CA ASP A 154 11.57 5.66 -13.46
C ASP A 154 11.17 4.35 -14.14
N MET A 155 10.26 4.45 -15.13
CA MET A 155 9.74 3.29 -15.88
C MET A 155 10.84 2.47 -16.56
N SER A 156 11.94 3.09 -16.97
CA SER A 156 13.09 2.39 -17.60
C SER A 156 13.94 1.59 -16.61
N GLY A 157 13.61 1.63 -15.31
CA GLY A 157 14.38 0.92 -14.30
C GLY A 157 15.53 1.70 -13.69
N LEU A 158 15.66 3.00 -13.95
CA LEU A 158 16.72 3.80 -13.35
C LEU A 158 16.27 4.29 -11.96
N LEU A 159 16.87 3.69 -10.94
CA LEU A 159 16.73 4.11 -9.55
C LEU A 159 17.83 5.13 -9.20
N LYS A 160 17.45 6.17 -8.46
CA LYS A 160 18.36 7.18 -7.90
C LYS A 160 18.02 7.44 -6.45
N VAL A 161 19.04 7.70 -5.64
CA VAL A 161 18.87 8.09 -4.24
C VAL A 161 19.62 9.38 -3.96
N TRP A 162 18.94 10.25 -3.23
CA TRP A 162 19.35 11.62 -2.94
C TRP A 162 19.47 11.82 -1.43
N GLN A 163 20.55 12.46 -0.99
CA GLN A 163 20.69 12.89 0.40
C GLN A 163 19.92 14.21 0.59
N VAL A 164 18.95 14.23 1.50
CA VAL A 164 18.03 15.37 1.69
C VAL A 164 18.76 16.64 2.12
N ASP A 165 19.73 16.53 3.03
CA ASP A 165 20.45 17.67 3.60
C ASP A 165 21.41 18.33 2.60
N THR A 166 22.15 17.53 1.83
CA THR A 166 23.13 18.04 0.85
C THR A 166 22.51 18.31 -0.51
N LYS A 167 21.36 17.69 -0.81
CA LYS A 167 20.63 17.76 -2.08
C LYS A 167 21.43 17.13 -3.24
N GLU A 168 22.23 16.13 -2.92
CA GLU A 168 23.11 15.44 -3.87
C GLU A 168 22.62 14.02 -4.12
N GLU A 169 22.76 13.55 -5.36
CA GLU A 169 22.64 12.13 -5.69
C GLU A 169 23.80 11.38 -5.02
N VAL A 170 23.47 10.35 -4.25
CA VAL A 170 24.45 9.52 -3.51
C VAL A 170 24.53 8.09 -4.03
N TRP A 171 23.55 7.64 -4.80
CA TRP A 171 23.50 6.29 -5.35
C TRP A 171 22.57 6.23 -6.57
N SER A 172 22.87 5.34 -7.51
CA SER A 172 22.02 5.06 -8.66
C SER A 172 22.27 3.64 -9.18
N PHE A 173 21.25 3.03 -9.78
CA PHE A 173 21.28 1.67 -10.33
C PHE A 173 20.24 1.53 -11.46
N GLU A 174 20.53 0.71 -12.46
CA GLU A 174 19.61 0.38 -13.55
C GLU A 174 19.19 -1.09 -13.39
N ALA A 175 17.92 -1.34 -13.03
CA ALA A 175 17.39 -2.68 -12.73
C ALA A 175 16.62 -3.33 -13.90
N GLY A 176 16.33 -2.57 -14.96
CA GLY A 176 15.31 -2.92 -15.96
C GLY A 176 13.91 -2.48 -15.53
N ASP A 177 12.96 -2.59 -16.45
CA ASP A 177 11.61 -2.01 -16.36
C ASP A 177 10.98 -2.17 -14.97
N LEU A 178 10.70 -1.04 -14.32
CA LEU A 178 10.34 -0.96 -12.90
C LEU A 178 8.83 -1.05 -12.71
N GLU A 179 8.38 -1.96 -11.85
CA GLU A 179 6.97 -2.13 -11.50
C GLU A 179 6.60 -1.45 -10.17
N TRP A 180 7.46 -1.55 -9.16
CA TRP A 180 7.26 -0.91 -7.86
C TRP A 180 8.58 -0.72 -7.12
N MET A 181 8.58 0.19 -6.14
CA MET A 181 9.72 0.46 -5.27
C MET A 181 9.23 0.80 -3.85
N GLU A 182 9.89 0.25 -2.83
CA GLU A 182 9.59 0.56 -1.43
C GLU A 182 10.87 0.60 -0.58
N TRP A 183 10.94 1.56 0.36
CA TRP A 183 11.95 1.56 1.40
C TRP A 183 11.63 0.54 2.49
N HIS A 184 12.64 -0.20 2.94
CA HIS A 184 12.55 -0.98 4.15
C HIS A 184 12.14 -0.10 5.35
N PRO A 185 11.18 -0.52 6.19
CA PRO A 185 10.55 0.35 7.19
C PRO A 185 11.48 0.82 8.32
N ARG A 186 12.70 0.29 8.41
CA ARG A 186 13.60 0.50 9.55
C ARG A 186 15.10 0.59 9.21
N ALA A 187 15.46 0.48 7.94
CA ALA A 187 16.85 0.51 7.49
C ALA A 187 16.95 1.23 6.14
N PRO A 188 18.11 1.80 5.77
CA PRO A 188 18.35 2.39 4.45
C PRO A 188 18.55 1.28 3.40
N VAL A 189 17.51 0.45 3.24
CA VAL A 189 17.46 -0.65 2.30
C VAL A 189 16.28 -0.39 1.37
N LEU A 190 16.53 -0.48 0.07
CA LEU A 190 15.52 -0.27 -0.97
C LEU A 190 15.14 -1.63 -1.56
N LEU A 191 13.85 -1.85 -1.84
CA LEU A 191 13.36 -2.98 -2.60
C LEU A 191 12.64 -2.50 -3.85
N ALA A 192 12.72 -3.27 -4.92
CA ALA A 192 11.98 -3.01 -6.15
C ALA A 192 11.62 -4.30 -6.88
N GLY A 193 10.49 -4.30 -7.59
CA GLY A 193 10.14 -5.37 -8.53
C GLY A 193 10.24 -4.90 -9.96
N THR A 194 10.62 -5.82 -10.86
CA THR A 194 10.84 -5.54 -12.28
C THR A 194 9.97 -6.43 -13.18
N ALA A 195 9.81 -6.03 -14.44
CA ALA A 195 8.96 -6.73 -15.43
C ALA A 195 9.45 -8.14 -15.77
N ASP A 196 10.75 -8.43 -15.60
CA ASP A 196 11.31 -9.78 -15.72
C ASP A 196 10.91 -10.73 -14.55
N GLY A 197 10.22 -10.20 -13.54
CA GLY A 197 9.78 -10.91 -12.35
C GLY A 197 10.78 -10.96 -11.22
N ASN A 198 11.94 -10.33 -11.37
CA ASN A 198 12.89 -10.23 -10.27
C ASN A 198 12.40 -9.22 -9.23
N THR A 199 12.77 -9.49 -7.98
CA THR A 199 12.73 -8.48 -6.92
C THR A 199 14.15 -8.22 -6.47
N TRP A 200 14.52 -6.96 -6.38
CA TRP A 200 15.83 -6.51 -6.00
C TRP A 200 15.80 -5.93 -4.59
N MET A 201 16.92 -6.02 -3.89
CA MET A 201 17.10 -5.41 -2.57
C MET A 201 18.52 -4.86 -2.46
N TRP A 202 18.65 -3.56 -2.16
CA TRP A 202 19.93 -2.87 -2.07
C TRP A 202 20.14 -2.26 -0.70
N LYS A 203 21.35 -2.37 -0.14
CA LYS A 203 21.81 -1.50 0.95
C LYS A 203 22.28 -0.19 0.35
N VAL A 204 21.68 0.92 0.76
CA VAL A 204 22.00 2.25 0.24
C VAL A 204 22.78 3.04 1.29
N PRO A 205 23.85 3.78 0.92
CA PRO A 205 24.38 4.00 -0.43
C PRO A 205 25.46 2.98 -0.86
N ASN A 206 25.77 1.98 -0.05
CA ASN A 206 26.87 1.03 -0.32
C ASN A 206 26.71 0.28 -1.65
N GLY A 207 25.48 -0.01 -2.04
CA GLY A 207 25.14 -0.72 -3.28
C GLY A 207 25.14 -2.24 -3.17
N ASP A 208 25.36 -2.83 -1.99
CA ASP A 208 25.27 -4.27 -1.79
C ASP A 208 23.89 -4.76 -2.21
N CYS A 209 23.84 -5.66 -3.19
CA CYS A 209 22.63 -6.05 -3.89
C CYS A 209 22.29 -7.52 -3.64
N LYS A 210 21.01 -7.81 -3.51
CA LYS A 210 20.46 -9.17 -3.49
C LYS A 210 19.24 -9.26 -4.40
N THR A 211 19.18 -10.31 -5.20
CA THR A 211 18.08 -10.56 -6.13
C THR A 211 17.26 -11.77 -5.68
N PHE A 212 15.94 -11.67 -5.82
CA PHE A 212 14.95 -12.70 -5.52
C PHE A 212 14.23 -13.06 -6.82
N GLN A 213 14.57 -14.22 -7.39
CA GLN A 213 14.09 -14.61 -8.71
C GLN A 213 12.63 -15.06 -8.67
N GLY A 214 11.73 -14.35 -9.37
CA GLY A 214 10.30 -14.64 -9.47
C GLY A 214 9.94 -15.80 -10.42
N PRO A 215 8.69 -15.85 -10.93
CA PRO A 215 8.21 -16.86 -11.87
C PRO A 215 8.39 -16.47 -13.36
N ASN A 216 9.34 -15.58 -13.69
CA ASN A 216 9.59 -15.06 -15.05
C ASN A 216 8.37 -14.36 -15.67
N CYS A 217 7.67 -13.56 -14.87
CA CYS A 217 6.65 -12.60 -15.30
C CYS A 217 6.68 -11.42 -14.32
N PRO A 218 6.18 -10.23 -14.72
CA PRO A 218 6.26 -9.00 -13.94
C PRO A 218 5.93 -9.17 -12.46
N ALA A 219 6.81 -8.66 -11.61
CA ALA A 219 6.57 -8.53 -10.18
C ALA A 219 5.75 -7.26 -9.93
N THR A 220 4.44 -7.33 -10.16
CA THR A 220 3.54 -6.17 -10.25
C THR A 220 3.31 -5.41 -8.95
N CYS A 221 3.50 -6.05 -7.79
CA CYS A 221 3.37 -5.36 -6.51
C CYS A 221 4.22 -6.05 -5.43
N GLY A 222 4.63 -5.29 -4.42
CA GLY A 222 5.37 -5.82 -3.29
C GLY A 222 5.28 -4.96 -2.04
N ARG A 223 5.60 -5.58 -0.90
CA ARG A 223 5.62 -4.90 0.41
C ARG A 223 6.52 -5.62 1.40
N VAL A 224 7.30 -4.88 2.17
CA VAL A 224 8.03 -5.43 3.31
C VAL A 224 7.08 -5.61 4.50
N LEU A 225 7.13 -6.77 5.16
CA LEU A 225 6.32 -7.00 6.36
C LEU A 225 6.85 -6.15 7.54
N PRO A 226 5.99 -5.79 8.51
CA PRO A 226 6.40 -4.95 9.65
C PRO A 226 7.56 -5.49 10.49
N ASP A 227 7.85 -6.80 10.42
CA ASP A 227 8.99 -7.42 11.08
C ASP A 227 10.34 -7.06 10.43
N GLY A 228 10.35 -6.54 9.20
CA GLY A 228 11.54 -6.20 8.41
C GLY A 228 12.35 -7.41 7.93
N LYS A 229 11.82 -8.62 8.09
CA LYS A 229 12.52 -9.88 7.78
C LYS A 229 11.88 -10.61 6.61
N ARG A 230 10.62 -10.32 6.34
CA ARG A 230 9.87 -10.92 5.24
C ARG A 230 9.38 -9.85 4.28
N ALA A 231 9.19 -10.24 3.03
CA ALA A 231 8.47 -9.44 2.05
C ALA A 231 7.43 -10.32 1.35
N VAL A 232 6.37 -9.70 0.87
CA VAL A 232 5.41 -10.35 -0.05
C VAL A 232 5.52 -9.68 -1.41
N VAL A 233 5.50 -10.49 -2.46
CA VAL A 233 5.51 -10.05 -3.86
C VAL A 233 4.39 -10.76 -4.61
N GLY A 234 3.60 -9.99 -5.33
CA GLY A 234 2.58 -10.44 -6.27
C GLY A 234 3.08 -10.35 -7.70
N TYR A 235 2.61 -11.24 -8.55
CA TYR A 235 3.06 -11.37 -9.93
C TYR A 235 1.89 -11.32 -10.92
N GLU A 236 2.20 -11.05 -12.19
CA GLU A 236 1.23 -10.99 -13.29
C GLU A 236 0.50 -12.34 -13.49
N ASP A 237 1.17 -13.46 -13.26
CA ASP A 237 0.59 -14.81 -13.41
C ASP A 237 -0.39 -15.21 -12.27
N GLY A 238 -0.67 -14.31 -11.32
CA GLY A 238 -1.51 -14.59 -10.16
C GLY A 238 -0.76 -15.23 -8.97
N THR A 239 0.54 -15.48 -9.10
CA THR A 239 1.36 -16.04 -8.02
C THR A 239 1.57 -15.02 -6.91
N ILE A 240 1.61 -15.49 -5.66
CA ILE A 240 2.06 -14.73 -4.49
C ILE A 240 3.27 -15.45 -3.89
N ARG A 241 4.38 -14.74 -3.67
CA ARG A 241 5.52 -15.26 -2.92
C ARG A 241 5.73 -14.47 -1.64
N ILE A 242 5.93 -15.18 -0.54
CA ILE A 242 6.38 -14.61 0.73
C ILE A 242 7.84 -15.00 0.90
N TRP A 243 8.73 -14.02 0.95
CA TRP A 243 10.17 -14.19 0.96
C TRP A 243 10.76 -14.06 2.35
N ASP A 244 11.80 -14.83 2.64
CA ASP A 244 12.75 -14.56 3.72
C ASP A 244 13.85 -13.65 3.16
N LEU A 245 13.92 -12.40 3.62
CA LEU A 245 14.87 -11.42 3.09
C LEU A 245 16.32 -11.78 3.43
N LYS A 246 16.56 -12.41 4.59
CA LYS A 246 17.91 -12.85 4.99
C LYS A 246 18.37 -14.04 4.17
N GLN A 247 17.54 -15.07 4.03
CA GLN A 247 17.92 -16.32 3.35
C GLN A 247 17.82 -16.22 1.83
N GLY A 248 16.97 -15.35 1.28
CA GLY A 248 16.78 -15.22 -0.17
C GLY A 248 15.82 -16.24 -0.77
N ASN A 249 15.23 -17.10 0.04
CA ASN A 249 14.35 -18.18 -0.40
C ASN A 249 12.87 -17.83 -0.13
N PRO A 250 11.92 -18.30 -0.95
CA PRO A 250 10.51 -18.13 -0.67
C PRO A 250 10.12 -19.04 0.50
N ILE A 251 9.50 -18.45 1.54
CA ILE A 251 8.88 -19.16 2.66
C ILE A 251 7.60 -19.84 2.18
N HIS A 252 6.79 -19.12 1.40
CA HIS A 252 5.53 -19.61 0.85
C HIS A 252 5.38 -19.20 -0.62
N VAL A 253 4.78 -20.08 -1.42
CA VAL A 253 4.42 -19.82 -2.83
C VAL A 253 2.97 -20.24 -3.03
N LEU A 254 2.08 -19.27 -3.27
CA LEU A 254 0.67 -19.51 -3.57
C LEU A 254 0.48 -19.34 -5.07
N LYS A 255 0.03 -20.39 -5.75
CA LYS A 255 -0.15 -20.44 -7.21
C LYS A 255 -1.35 -21.29 -7.59
N GLY A 256 -1.79 -21.21 -8.84
CA GLY A 256 -2.98 -21.95 -9.29
C GLY A 256 -4.20 -21.57 -8.46
N THR A 257 -4.95 -22.54 -7.94
CA THR A 257 -6.18 -22.28 -7.14
C THR A 257 -5.91 -21.55 -5.82
N GLU A 258 -4.70 -21.68 -5.27
CA GLU A 258 -4.29 -20.97 -4.06
C GLU A 258 -3.88 -19.51 -4.36
N GLY A 259 -3.41 -19.23 -5.59
CA GLY A 259 -3.10 -17.88 -6.08
C GLY A 259 -4.31 -17.17 -6.70
N HIS A 260 -4.11 -15.99 -7.26
CA HIS A 260 -5.13 -15.28 -8.04
C HIS A 260 -5.27 -15.87 -9.45
N GLN A 261 -6.39 -15.61 -10.13
CA GLN A 261 -6.64 -16.04 -11.51
C GLN A 261 -6.37 -14.93 -12.54
N GLY A 262 -5.57 -13.94 -12.15
CA GLY A 262 -5.09 -12.86 -12.97
C GLY A 262 -4.02 -12.05 -12.24
N PRO A 263 -3.44 -11.04 -12.91
CA PRO A 263 -2.45 -10.14 -12.35
C PRO A 263 -2.81 -9.63 -10.95
N LEU A 264 -1.84 -9.64 -10.05
CA LEU A 264 -1.96 -8.92 -8.78
C LEU A 264 -1.75 -7.44 -9.04
N THR A 265 -2.51 -6.61 -8.34
CA THR A 265 -2.50 -5.15 -8.50
C THR A 265 -2.06 -4.44 -7.23
N CYS A 266 -2.33 -5.03 -6.07
CA CYS A 266 -2.00 -4.40 -4.79
C CYS A 266 -1.82 -5.42 -3.67
N VAL A 267 -1.05 -5.02 -2.66
CA VAL A 267 -0.82 -5.81 -1.45
C VAL A 267 -0.74 -4.93 -0.20
N ALA A 268 -1.38 -5.39 0.88
CA ALA A 268 -1.35 -4.75 2.19
C ALA A 268 -1.02 -5.77 3.29
N THR A 269 -0.38 -5.30 4.36
CA THR A 269 -0.11 -6.09 5.57
C THR A 269 -0.82 -5.45 6.76
N ASN A 270 -1.23 -6.27 7.72
CA ASN A 270 -1.74 -5.74 8.98
C ASN A 270 -0.59 -5.34 9.92
N GLN A 271 -0.92 -4.61 10.99
CA GLN A 271 0.08 -3.97 11.87
C GLN A 271 1.11 -4.92 12.50
N ASP A 272 0.73 -6.17 12.78
CA ASP A 272 1.61 -7.18 13.38
C ASP A 272 2.27 -8.11 12.33
N GLY A 273 1.95 -7.95 11.05
CA GLY A 273 2.49 -8.77 9.96
C GLY A 273 2.02 -10.23 9.98
N SER A 274 0.93 -10.56 10.68
CA SER A 274 0.36 -11.91 10.69
C SER A 274 -0.56 -12.19 9.49
N LEU A 275 -1.13 -11.13 8.89
CA LEU A 275 -2.05 -11.21 7.75
C LEU A 275 -1.55 -10.35 6.59
N ILE A 276 -1.74 -10.89 5.39
CA ILE A 276 -1.51 -10.24 4.10
C ILE A 276 -2.85 -10.20 3.37
N LEU A 277 -3.16 -9.09 2.72
CA LEU A 277 -4.30 -8.94 1.83
C LEU A 277 -3.76 -8.65 0.43
N THR A 278 -4.13 -9.46 -0.56
CA THR A 278 -3.75 -9.28 -1.97
C THR A 278 -4.97 -9.01 -2.81
N GLY A 279 -4.83 -8.16 -3.82
CA GLY A 279 -5.88 -7.77 -4.76
C GLY A 279 -5.44 -8.09 -6.19
N SER A 280 -6.41 -8.32 -7.06
CA SER A 280 -6.15 -8.72 -8.43
C SER A 280 -7.23 -8.21 -9.38
N VAL A 281 -6.88 -8.18 -10.66
CA VAL A 281 -7.81 -8.01 -11.77
C VAL A 281 -8.85 -9.13 -11.85
N ASP A 282 -8.71 -10.23 -11.11
CA ASP A 282 -9.73 -11.30 -11.00
C ASP A 282 -10.96 -10.93 -10.15
N CYS A 283 -11.09 -9.65 -9.79
CA CYS A 283 -12.15 -9.06 -8.96
C CYS A 283 -12.15 -9.56 -7.49
N GLN A 284 -11.11 -10.24 -7.02
CA GLN A 284 -11.03 -10.79 -5.67
C GLN A 284 -9.93 -10.15 -4.84
N ALA A 285 -10.19 -10.03 -3.54
CA ALA A 285 -9.15 -9.83 -2.55
C ALA A 285 -8.96 -11.10 -1.71
N LYS A 286 -7.74 -11.61 -1.58
CA LYS A 286 -7.42 -12.80 -0.78
C LYS A 286 -6.72 -12.43 0.51
N LEU A 287 -7.23 -12.93 1.63
CA LEU A 287 -6.61 -12.80 2.94
C LEU A 287 -5.73 -14.02 3.21
N VAL A 288 -4.44 -13.82 3.42
CA VAL A 288 -3.44 -14.86 3.58
C VAL A 288 -2.80 -14.77 4.97
N SER A 289 -2.65 -15.91 5.63
CA SER A 289 -1.85 -16.01 6.84
C SER A 289 -0.37 -15.98 6.49
N ALA A 290 0.34 -14.93 6.90
CA ALA A 290 1.77 -14.76 6.61
C ALA A 290 2.65 -15.87 7.21
N THR A 291 2.19 -16.49 8.30
CA THR A 291 2.89 -17.59 8.96
C THR A 291 2.69 -18.92 8.24
N THR A 292 1.47 -19.22 7.82
CA THR A 292 1.12 -20.55 7.28
C THR A 292 1.06 -20.62 5.76
N GLY A 293 1.06 -19.48 5.06
CA GLY A 293 0.90 -19.41 3.61
C GLY A 293 -0.49 -19.78 3.12
N LYS A 294 -1.47 -19.96 4.02
CA LYS A 294 -2.83 -20.37 3.67
C LYS A 294 -3.71 -19.15 3.40
N VAL A 295 -4.52 -19.24 2.35
CA VAL A 295 -5.67 -18.35 2.15
C VAL A 295 -6.70 -18.65 3.24
N VAL A 296 -7.00 -17.66 4.08
CA VAL A 296 -7.94 -17.75 5.20
C VAL A 296 -9.25 -17.01 4.94
N GLY A 297 -9.34 -16.23 3.86
CA GLY A 297 -10.55 -15.55 3.41
C GLY A 297 -10.43 -15.09 1.97
N VAL A 298 -11.57 -14.98 1.29
CA VAL A 298 -11.68 -14.47 -0.09
C VAL A 298 -12.86 -13.50 -0.12
N PHE A 299 -12.61 -12.28 -0.57
CA PHE A 299 -13.56 -11.19 -0.58
C PHE A 299 -13.87 -10.76 -2.01
N ARG A 300 -15.15 -10.51 -2.28
CA ARG A 300 -15.67 -9.97 -3.55
C ARG A 300 -16.99 -9.25 -3.27
N PRO A 301 -17.30 -8.13 -3.95
CA PRO A 301 -18.54 -7.44 -3.72
C PRO A 301 -19.71 -8.23 -4.31
N GLU A 302 -20.91 -8.09 -3.73
CA GLU A 302 -22.11 -8.81 -4.21
C GLU A 302 -22.51 -8.41 -5.63
N THR A 303 -22.12 -7.21 -6.08
CA THR A 303 -22.40 -6.68 -7.41
C THR A 303 -21.73 -7.45 -8.55
N VAL A 304 -20.72 -8.29 -8.27
CA VAL A 304 -20.16 -9.25 -9.24
C VAL A 304 -21.03 -10.51 -9.27
N ALA A 305 -22.32 -10.32 -9.55
CA ALA A 305 -23.20 -11.41 -9.93
C ALA A 305 -22.88 -11.75 -11.38
N SER A 306 -22.12 -12.84 -11.56
CA SER A 306 -21.91 -13.56 -12.81
C SER A 306 -22.84 -13.13 -13.94
N GLN A 307 -22.39 -12.23 -14.81
CA GLN A 307 -22.95 -12.16 -16.15
C GLN A 307 -22.65 -13.53 -16.78
N PRO A 308 -23.65 -14.37 -17.07
CA PRO A 308 -23.40 -15.66 -17.70
C PRO A 308 -23.03 -15.37 -19.15
N SER A 309 -21.74 -15.53 -19.49
CA SER A 309 -21.22 -15.61 -20.85
C SER A 309 -21.92 -14.67 -21.83
N LEU A 310 -21.53 -13.39 -21.83
CA LEU A 310 -21.61 -12.64 -23.08
C LEU A 310 -20.79 -13.42 -24.12
N GLY A 311 -21.34 -13.54 -25.33
CA GLY A 311 -20.80 -14.40 -26.38
C GLY A 311 -19.32 -14.13 -26.63
N GLU A 312 -18.61 -15.16 -27.11
CA GLU A 312 -17.22 -15.07 -27.54
C GLU A 312 -16.98 -13.76 -28.32
N GLY A 313 -16.35 -12.77 -27.68
CA GLY A 313 -16.07 -11.47 -28.29
C GLY A 313 -16.39 -10.22 -27.45
N GLU A 314 -17.06 -10.31 -26.30
CA GLU A 314 -17.21 -9.19 -25.37
C GLU A 314 -16.41 -9.47 -24.09
N GLU A 315 -15.25 -8.85 -23.95
CA GLU A 315 -14.50 -8.80 -22.70
C GLU A 315 -15.41 -8.13 -21.66
N SER A 316 -15.92 -8.94 -20.72
CA SER A 316 -16.57 -8.39 -19.54
C SER A 316 -15.55 -7.49 -18.86
N GLU A 317 -15.80 -6.17 -18.83
CA GLU A 317 -14.97 -5.22 -18.10
C GLU A 317 -14.77 -5.75 -16.68
N SER A 318 -13.53 -6.13 -16.37
CA SER A 318 -13.21 -6.73 -15.09
C SER A 318 -13.20 -5.63 -14.04
N ASN A 319 -13.93 -5.82 -12.94
CA ASN A 319 -13.91 -4.87 -11.84
C ASN A 319 -12.71 -5.16 -10.93
N SER A 320 -11.53 -4.75 -11.40
CA SER A 320 -10.25 -4.96 -10.74
C SER A 320 -10.23 -4.36 -9.32
N VAL A 321 -9.50 -5.03 -8.41
CA VAL A 321 -9.19 -4.51 -7.08
C VAL A 321 -8.01 -3.56 -7.20
N GLU A 322 -8.17 -2.30 -6.85
CA GLU A 322 -7.10 -1.30 -7.03
C GLU A 322 -6.38 -0.98 -5.72
N SER A 323 -7.07 -1.10 -4.58
CA SER A 323 -6.44 -0.76 -3.31
C SER A 323 -7.02 -1.50 -2.11
N LEU A 324 -6.18 -1.68 -1.10
CA LEU A 324 -6.43 -2.56 0.03
C LEU A 324 -5.86 -1.98 1.32
N GLY A 325 -6.47 -2.33 2.45
CA GLY A 325 -5.90 -1.95 3.74
C GLY A 325 -6.64 -2.50 4.94
N PHE A 326 -5.94 -2.50 6.07
CA PHE A 326 -6.44 -2.97 7.36
C PHE A 326 -6.75 -1.80 8.29
N CYS A 327 -7.88 -1.89 8.99
CA CYS A 327 -8.18 -1.00 10.11
C CYS A 327 -7.28 -1.35 11.31
N SER A 328 -6.63 -0.35 11.92
CA SER A 328 -5.71 -0.60 13.04
C SER A 328 -6.41 -0.76 14.40
N VAL A 329 -7.72 -0.50 14.49
CA VAL A 329 -8.48 -0.48 15.76
C VAL A 329 -9.68 -1.41 15.81
N MET A 330 -10.06 -1.99 14.68
CA MET A 330 -11.15 -2.96 14.56
C MET A 330 -10.73 -4.05 13.56
N PRO A 331 -11.30 -5.27 13.63
CA PRO A 331 -11.00 -6.34 12.68
C PRO A 331 -11.70 -6.07 11.34
N LEU A 332 -11.41 -4.95 10.69
CA LEU A 332 -11.96 -4.56 9.40
C LEU A 332 -10.86 -4.51 8.34
N ALA A 333 -11.23 -4.84 7.10
CA ALA A 333 -10.45 -4.54 5.91
C ALA A 333 -11.28 -3.73 4.92
N ALA A 334 -10.62 -2.87 4.16
CA ALA A 334 -11.21 -2.14 3.05
C ALA A 334 -10.65 -2.67 1.73
N VAL A 335 -11.51 -2.72 0.71
CA VAL A 335 -11.16 -3.06 -0.67
C VAL A 335 -11.78 -2.00 -1.58
N GLY A 336 -10.95 -1.29 -2.32
CA GLY A 336 -11.35 -0.33 -3.35
C GLY A 336 -11.26 -0.97 -4.73
N TYR A 337 -12.28 -0.74 -5.56
CA TYR A 337 -12.39 -1.33 -6.90
C TYR A 337 -12.44 -0.25 -8.00
N LEU A 338 -12.13 -0.67 -9.22
CA LEU A 338 -12.11 0.18 -10.42
C LEU A 338 -13.50 0.73 -10.81
N ASP A 339 -14.59 0.07 -10.43
CA ASP A 339 -15.96 0.57 -10.62
C ASP A 339 -16.39 1.63 -9.59
N GLY A 340 -15.48 2.02 -8.69
CA GLY A 340 -15.73 2.98 -7.62
C GLY A 340 -16.36 2.38 -6.36
N THR A 341 -16.52 1.06 -6.29
CA THR A 341 -16.98 0.39 -5.08
C THR A 341 -15.90 0.45 -4.01
N LEU A 342 -16.22 0.95 -2.82
CA LEU A 342 -15.45 0.73 -1.59
C LEU A 342 -16.19 -0.28 -0.72
N ALA A 343 -15.64 -1.48 -0.58
CA ALA A 343 -16.17 -2.54 0.26
C ALA A 343 -15.42 -2.62 1.59
N ILE A 344 -16.16 -2.60 2.70
CA ILE A 344 -15.61 -2.78 4.05
C ILE A 344 -16.05 -4.15 4.56
N TYR A 345 -15.10 -5.02 4.85
CA TYR A 345 -15.33 -6.38 5.36
C TYR A 345 -15.02 -6.46 6.85
N ASP A 346 -15.83 -7.24 7.56
CA ASP A 346 -15.53 -7.68 8.92
C ASP A 346 -14.69 -8.98 8.86
N LEU A 347 -13.44 -8.91 9.30
CA LEU A 347 -12.48 -10.01 9.19
C LEU A 347 -12.80 -11.19 10.13
N SER A 348 -13.52 -10.94 11.23
CA SER A 348 -13.90 -11.99 12.17
C SER A 348 -15.02 -12.86 11.63
N THR A 349 -15.98 -12.25 10.92
CA THR A 349 -17.12 -12.95 10.32
C THR A 349 -16.94 -13.25 8.83
N GLN A 350 -15.97 -12.62 8.19
CA GLN A 350 -15.72 -12.64 6.74
C GLN A 350 -16.93 -12.17 5.93
N THR A 351 -17.69 -11.22 6.46
CA THR A 351 -18.90 -10.68 5.81
C THR A 351 -18.67 -9.26 5.33
N LEU A 352 -19.34 -8.89 4.23
CA LEU A 352 -19.42 -7.51 3.77
C LEU A 352 -20.23 -6.71 4.79
N ARG A 353 -19.58 -5.72 5.41
CA ARG A 353 -20.19 -4.85 6.41
C ARG A 353 -20.85 -3.63 5.78
N HIS A 354 -20.14 -2.98 4.85
CA HIS A 354 -20.60 -1.80 4.13
C HIS A 354 -20.11 -1.84 2.69
N GLN A 355 -20.94 -1.34 1.78
CA GLN A 355 -20.58 -1.07 0.39
C GLN A 355 -20.88 0.40 0.11
N CYS A 356 -19.84 1.17 -0.17
CA CYS A 356 -19.89 2.59 -0.49
C CYS A 356 -19.60 2.77 -1.98
N GLN A 357 -20.16 3.80 -2.61
CA GLN A 357 -20.04 4.01 -4.05
C GLN A 357 -19.43 5.38 -4.36
N HIS A 358 -18.35 5.39 -5.13
CA HIS A 358 -17.76 6.56 -5.77
C HIS A 358 -18.39 6.80 -7.14
N GLN A 359 -18.20 8.01 -7.68
CA GLN A 359 -18.66 8.36 -9.04
C GLN A 359 -17.77 7.79 -10.14
N SER A 360 -16.52 7.46 -9.80
CA SER A 360 -15.51 6.88 -10.69
C SER A 360 -14.63 5.92 -9.90
N GLY A 361 -13.72 5.22 -10.58
CA GLY A 361 -12.84 4.21 -10.00
C GLY A 361 -11.99 4.71 -8.85
N ILE A 362 -11.81 3.87 -7.83
CA ILE A 362 -10.92 4.15 -6.71
C ILE A 362 -9.50 3.81 -7.15
N VAL A 363 -8.56 4.73 -6.91
CA VAL A 363 -7.15 4.52 -7.24
C VAL A 363 -6.40 4.01 -6.02
N GLN A 364 -6.56 4.67 -4.87
CA GLN A 364 -5.89 4.29 -3.63
C GLN A 364 -6.79 4.48 -2.42
N LEU A 365 -6.54 3.69 -1.37
CA LEU A 365 -7.11 3.87 -0.05
C LEU A 365 -6.04 3.87 1.04
N LEU A 366 -6.23 4.70 2.07
CA LEU A 366 -5.35 4.78 3.24
C LEU A 366 -6.18 4.83 4.52
N TRP A 367 -5.82 4.02 5.50
CA TRP A 367 -6.44 4.06 6.82
C TRP A 367 -5.76 5.10 7.70
N GLU A 368 -6.55 5.91 8.41
CA GLU A 368 -6.00 6.77 9.44
C GLU A 368 -5.67 5.96 10.70
N ALA A 369 -4.39 5.96 11.07
CA ALA A 369 -3.87 5.25 12.22
C ALA A 369 -4.63 5.61 13.51
N GLY A 370 -4.99 4.58 14.29
CA GLY A 370 -5.70 4.74 15.56
C GLY A 370 -7.19 5.09 15.41
N THR A 371 -7.74 5.08 14.20
CA THR A 371 -9.16 5.31 13.95
C THR A 371 -9.75 4.26 12.99
N ALA A 372 -11.05 4.37 12.71
CA ALA A 372 -11.68 3.58 11.66
C ALA A 372 -12.17 4.46 10.51
N VAL A 373 -11.39 5.52 10.24
CA VAL A 373 -11.59 6.36 9.06
C VAL A 373 -10.70 5.82 7.96
N VAL A 374 -11.29 5.65 6.77
CA VAL A 374 -10.57 5.29 5.54
C VAL A 374 -10.70 6.45 4.56
N TYR A 375 -9.55 6.86 4.03
CA TYR A 375 -9.42 7.85 2.97
C TYR A 375 -9.35 7.10 1.65
N THR A 376 -9.89 7.70 0.61
CA THR A 376 -9.90 7.15 -0.74
C THR A 376 -9.68 8.29 -1.71
N CYS A 377 -8.87 8.09 -2.74
CA CYS A 377 -8.85 8.95 -3.91
C CYS A 377 -9.45 8.19 -5.11
N SER A 378 -10.00 8.93 -6.05
CA SER A 378 -10.63 8.35 -7.23
C SER A 378 -10.36 9.16 -8.49
N LEU A 379 -10.64 8.51 -9.62
CA LEU A 379 -10.48 9.06 -10.97
C LEU A 379 -11.35 10.28 -11.26
N ASP A 380 -12.27 10.64 -10.36
CA ASP A 380 -13.08 11.86 -10.44
C ASP A 380 -12.41 13.11 -9.83
N GLY A 381 -11.14 13.00 -9.41
CA GLY A 381 -10.36 14.13 -8.91
C GLY A 381 -10.63 14.47 -7.43
N VAL A 382 -11.27 13.58 -6.68
CA VAL A 382 -11.77 13.85 -5.32
C VAL A 382 -11.19 12.89 -4.28
N VAL A 383 -10.73 13.43 -3.15
CA VAL A 383 -10.44 12.63 -1.95
C VAL A 383 -11.67 12.54 -1.07
N ARG A 384 -12.01 11.34 -0.59
CA ARG A 384 -13.17 11.08 0.27
C ARG A 384 -12.76 10.39 1.56
N LEU A 385 -13.37 10.82 2.67
CA LEU A 385 -13.17 10.25 4.00
C LEU A 385 -14.43 9.51 4.43
N TRP A 386 -14.29 8.23 4.79
CA TRP A 386 -15.40 7.37 5.18
C TRP A 386 -15.23 6.87 6.61
N ASP A 387 -16.31 6.87 7.40
CA ASP A 387 -16.33 6.14 8.67
C ASP A 387 -16.68 4.68 8.42
N ALA A 388 -15.69 3.80 8.52
CA ALA A 388 -15.84 2.37 8.28
C ALA A 388 -16.76 1.67 9.31
N ARG A 389 -17.10 2.30 10.43
CA ARG A 389 -18.10 1.77 11.38
C ARG A 389 -19.50 1.83 10.79
N THR A 390 -19.81 2.93 10.12
CA THR A 390 -21.17 3.30 9.69
C THR A 390 -21.37 3.29 8.18
N GLY A 391 -20.29 3.24 7.39
CA GLY A 391 -20.33 3.34 5.92
C GLY A 391 -20.64 4.77 5.44
N ARG A 392 -20.61 5.77 6.33
CA ARG A 392 -20.96 7.15 5.98
C ARG A 392 -19.74 7.90 5.44
N LEU A 393 -19.96 8.64 4.36
CA LEU A 393 -19.05 9.70 3.93
C LEU A 393 -19.04 10.80 4.99
N LEU A 394 -17.86 11.13 5.51
CA LEU A 394 -17.65 12.20 6.49
C LEU A 394 -17.45 13.55 5.80
N THR A 395 -16.59 13.58 4.78
CA THR A 395 -16.30 14.76 3.96
C THR A 395 -15.60 14.34 2.66
N ASP A 396 -15.53 15.26 1.71
CA ASP A 396 -14.68 15.18 0.52
C ASP A 396 -13.84 16.44 0.35
N TYR A 397 -12.72 16.33 -0.37
CA TYR A 397 -11.81 17.42 -0.73
C TYR A 397 -11.65 17.46 -2.25
N ARG A 398 -11.83 18.65 -2.82
CA ARG A 398 -11.85 18.91 -4.28
C ARG A 398 -10.79 19.92 -4.67
N GLY A 399 -10.41 19.92 -5.93
CA GLY A 399 -9.53 20.96 -6.48
C GLY A 399 -8.75 20.52 -7.71
N HIS A 400 -8.57 19.21 -7.90
CA HIS A 400 -8.02 18.69 -9.15
C HIS A 400 -9.03 18.81 -10.30
N THR A 401 -8.50 19.07 -11.49
CA THR A 401 -9.28 19.16 -12.73
C THR A 401 -9.16 17.90 -13.60
N ALA A 402 -8.49 16.87 -13.09
CA ALA A 402 -8.32 15.55 -13.67
C ALA A 402 -8.32 14.50 -12.55
N GLU A 403 -8.14 13.24 -12.90
CA GLU A 403 -8.00 12.11 -11.98
C GLU A 403 -6.88 12.31 -10.95
N ILE A 404 -7.08 11.80 -9.74
CA ILE A 404 -5.99 11.66 -8.76
C ILE A 404 -5.27 10.34 -9.04
N LEU A 405 -3.94 10.37 -9.13
CA LEU A 405 -3.10 9.22 -9.47
C LEU A 405 -2.43 8.58 -8.24
N ASP A 406 -2.15 9.36 -7.20
CA ASP A 406 -1.69 8.87 -5.90
C ASP A 406 -2.05 9.89 -4.81
N PHE A 407 -2.05 9.44 -3.54
CA PHE A 407 -2.14 10.34 -2.41
C PHE A 407 -1.49 9.77 -1.16
N ALA A 408 -0.97 10.67 -0.33
CA ALA A 408 -0.38 10.36 0.96
C ALA A 408 -1.10 11.11 2.10
N LEU A 409 -1.21 10.45 3.25
CA LEU A 409 -1.74 11.03 4.48
C LEU A 409 -0.59 11.34 5.44
N SER A 410 -0.58 12.53 6.03
CA SER A 410 0.40 12.88 7.05
C SER A 410 0.26 11.99 8.28
N LYS A 411 1.35 11.80 9.03
CA LYS A 411 1.37 10.87 10.18
C LYS A 411 0.33 11.18 11.26
N ASP A 412 0.03 12.47 11.44
CA ASP A 412 -0.96 13.01 12.36
C ASP A 412 -2.36 13.15 11.74
N ALA A 413 -2.51 12.77 10.46
CA ALA A 413 -3.70 12.89 9.64
C ALA A 413 -4.26 14.32 9.56
N SER A 414 -3.37 15.32 9.64
CA SER A 414 -3.71 16.74 9.50
C SER A 414 -3.61 17.25 8.06
N LEU A 415 -2.87 16.55 7.20
CA LEU A 415 -2.69 16.88 5.78
C LEU A 415 -2.93 15.66 4.90
N VAL A 416 -3.54 15.90 3.75
CA VAL A 416 -3.55 14.97 2.61
C VAL A 416 -2.82 15.63 1.47
N VAL A 417 -1.92 14.90 0.81
CA VAL A 417 -1.24 15.36 -0.41
C VAL A 417 -1.61 14.43 -1.55
N THR A 418 -2.06 14.98 -2.66
CA THR A 418 -2.49 14.24 -3.86
C THR A 418 -1.66 14.63 -5.06
N THR A 419 -1.59 13.75 -6.04
CA THR A 419 -1.01 13.97 -7.37
C THR A 419 -2.04 13.66 -8.44
N SER A 420 -1.93 14.27 -9.62
CA SER A 420 -2.99 14.20 -10.62
C SER A 420 -2.49 14.34 -12.05
N GLY A 421 -3.31 13.86 -12.99
CA GLY A 421 -3.18 14.12 -14.43
C GLY A 421 -3.34 15.59 -14.81
N ASP A 422 -3.68 16.49 -13.88
CA ASP A 422 -3.69 17.95 -14.12
C ASP A 422 -2.34 18.63 -13.93
N HIS A 423 -1.27 17.83 -13.83
CA HIS A 423 0.14 18.21 -13.69
C HIS A 423 0.46 18.89 -12.34
N LYS A 424 -0.43 18.75 -11.35
CA LYS A 424 -0.24 19.36 -10.03
C LYS A 424 -0.21 18.28 -8.96
N ALA A 425 0.47 18.64 -7.88
CA ALA A 425 0.22 18.04 -6.59
C ALA A 425 -0.43 19.07 -5.66
N LYS A 426 -1.37 18.64 -4.83
CA LYS A 426 -2.15 19.52 -3.95
C LYS A 426 -2.09 19.06 -2.51
N VAL A 427 -2.00 20.01 -1.59
CA VAL A 427 -2.01 19.77 -0.14
C VAL A 427 -3.34 20.28 0.43
N PHE A 428 -4.07 19.42 1.13
CA PHE A 428 -5.33 19.72 1.79
C PHE A 428 -5.15 19.67 3.30
N CYS A 429 -5.62 20.69 4.01
CA CYS A 429 -5.68 20.64 5.46
C CYS A 429 -6.93 19.87 5.90
N VAL A 430 -6.72 18.74 6.56
CA VAL A 430 -7.80 17.90 7.05
C VAL A 430 -8.26 18.42 8.40
N GLN A 431 -9.28 19.28 8.37
CA GLN A 431 -9.98 19.71 9.58
C GLN A 431 -11.13 18.74 9.87
N ARG A 432 -11.11 18.13 11.05
CA ARG A 432 -12.29 17.42 11.56
C ARG A 432 -13.20 18.44 12.24
N PRO A 433 -14.51 18.42 11.96
CA PRO A 433 -15.48 19.28 12.64
C PRO A 433 -15.48 19.14 14.19
N ASP A 434 -14.87 18.10 14.78
CA ASP A 434 -15.01 17.79 16.22
C ASP A 434 -13.71 17.27 16.90
N ARG A 435 -12.53 17.84 16.63
CA ARG A 435 -11.32 17.60 17.47
C ARG A 435 -10.99 18.77 18.38
#